data_AF-A0A969E5V4-F1
#
_entry.id   AF-A0A969E5V4-F1
#
_cell.length_a   1.000
_cell.length_b   1.000
_cell.length_c   1.000
_cell.angle_alpha   90.00
_cell.angle_beta   90.00
_cell.angle_gamma   90.00
#
_symmetry.space_group_name_H-M   'P 1'
#
loop_
_entity.id
_entity.type
_entity.pdbx_description
1 polymer ?
#
loop_
_entity_poly.entity_id
_entity_poly.type
_entity_poly.pdbx_seq_one_letter_code
_entity_poly.pdbx_strand_id
1 'polypeptide(L)'
;MASFARYGKYVTKHLTFARHFEHKTKDTFFAFFDTPSVSAAIMVGVLVFSVLGLIFYKKMTPYMRLIHLNFALFSVLLVPVLSFFFSWTLLSENDRYGYIPSAFLMIGTFLALSRLPKALFYAISVVYLLFSSYLLIKTNRIWWKSERVINNCLATFRWWDADEVFVLSAPDNYRGIPMFRSDWVSSTLAEGIESRHQRKLKPRLYDVMQYNMTTPADGVNVIVESDSVLVVTLNQWGNWWFKKGIGATSFDTPDFSVKMISTVAVGVLNLF
;
A
#
# COMPACT_ATOMS: atom_id res chain seq x y z
N MET A 1 10.23 -21.28 5.51
CA MET A 1 10.40 -20.25 6.56
C MET A 1 9.76 -18.93 6.17
N ALA A 2 10.00 -18.36 4.98
CA ALA A 2 9.43 -17.07 4.55
C ALA A 2 7.91 -16.89 4.79
N SER A 3 7.09 -17.92 4.59
CA SER A 3 5.64 -17.85 4.83
C SER A 3 5.26 -17.60 6.30
N PHE A 4 6.02 -18.14 7.27
CA PHE A 4 5.73 -17.95 8.70
C PHE A 4 6.25 -16.60 9.22
N ALA A 5 7.33 -16.07 8.65
CA ALA A 5 7.71 -14.66 8.85
C ALA A 5 6.56 -13.74 8.43
N ARG A 6 6.00 -13.95 7.22
CA ARG A 6 4.84 -13.18 6.71
C ARG A 6 3.61 -13.34 7.59
N TYR A 7 3.35 -14.53 8.12
CA TYR A 7 2.25 -14.75 9.08
C TYR A 7 2.38 -13.82 10.30
N GLY A 8 3.56 -13.78 10.93
CA GLY A 8 3.82 -12.88 12.06
C GLY A 8 3.67 -11.40 11.70
N LYS A 9 4.14 -11.00 10.52
CA LYS A 9 3.98 -9.64 10.00
C LYS A 9 2.51 -9.26 9.84
N TYR A 10 1.66 -10.14 9.30
CA TYR A 10 0.22 -9.86 9.17
C TYR A 10 -0.49 -9.80 10.52
N VAL A 11 -0.21 -10.72 11.45
CA VAL A 11 -0.77 -10.70 12.81
C VAL A 11 -0.48 -9.35 13.47
N THR A 12 0.78 -8.95 13.47
CA THR A 12 1.20 -7.71 14.12
C THR A 12 0.75 -6.46 13.37
N LYS A 13 0.78 -6.45 12.03
CA LYS A 13 0.23 -5.36 11.21
C LYS A 13 -1.20 -5.01 11.62
N HIS A 14 -2.04 -6.02 11.87
CA HIS A 14 -3.44 -5.83 12.24
C HIS A 14 -3.63 -5.51 13.73
N LEU A 15 -2.90 -6.16 14.63
CA LEU A 15 -3.07 -5.95 16.08
C LEU A 15 -2.44 -4.66 16.61
N THR A 16 -1.31 -4.23 16.05
CA THR A 16 -0.55 -3.07 16.57
C THR A 16 -0.65 -1.84 15.69
N PHE A 17 -1.44 -1.91 14.62
CA PHE A 17 -1.53 -0.87 13.60
C PHE A 17 -0.16 -0.51 12.97
N ALA A 18 0.77 -1.48 12.88
CA ALA A 18 2.15 -1.26 12.45
C ALA A 18 2.29 -0.57 11.07
N ARG A 19 1.25 -0.61 10.23
CA ARG A 19 1.20 0.15 8.97
C ARG A 19 1.36 1.67 9.16
N HIS A 20 1.08 2.21 10.35
CA HIS A 20 1.18 3.63 10.67
C HIS A 20 2.51 4.02 11.34
N PHE A 21 3.39 3.06 11.59
CA PHE A 21 4.72 3.35 12.11
C PHE A 21 5.56 4.11 11.07
N GLU A 22 6.57 4.84 11.54
CA GLU A 22 7.56 5.46 10.66
C GLU A 22 8.35 4.38 9.89
N HIS A 23 8.87 4.72 8.71
CA HIS A 23 9.57 3.77 7.84
C HIS A 23 10.69 3.02 8.57
N LYS A 24 11.59 3.74 9.26
CA LYS A 24 12.69 3.14 10.00
C LYS A 24 12.20 2.16 11.07
N THR A 25 11.14 2.52 11.78
CA THR A 25 10.51 1.65 12.78
C THR A 25 9.88 0.42 12.13
N LYS A 26 9.20 0.56 10.98
CA LYS A 26 8.65 -0.57 10.22
C LYS A 26 9.75 -1.52 9.76
N ASP A 27 10.86 -1.00 9.24
CA ASP A 27 11.98 -1.82 8.77
C ASP A 27 12.51 -2.69 9.89
N THR A 28 12.82 -2.09 11.04
CA THR A 28 13.29 -2.85 12.21
C THR A 28 12.23 -3.83 12.73
N PHE A 29 10.97 -3.37 12.83
CA PHE A 29 9.88 -4.17 13.37
C PHE A 29 9.55 -5.38 12.48
N PHE A 30 9.54 -5.22 11.16
CA PHE A 30 9.25 -6.30 10.23
C PHE A 30 10.47 -7.19 9.96
N ALA A 31 11.69 -6.64 9.97
CA ALA A 31 12.92 -7.45 9.86
C ALA A 31 13.08 -8.43 11.03
N PHE A 32 12.58 -8.09 12.23
CA PHE A 32 12.54 -9.02 13.36
C PHE A 32 11.88 -10.36 12.99
N PHE A 33 10.77 -10.33 12.26
CA PHE A 33 10.05 -11.54 11.83
C PHE A 33 10.79 -12.36 10.77
N ASP A 34 11.69 -11.73 10.01
CA ASP A 34 12.51 -12.40 9.01
C ASP A 34 13.68 -13.19 9.64
N THR A 35 13.92 -13.02 10.95
CA THR A 35 14.91 -13.81 11.68
C THR A 35 14.49 -15.29 11.70
N PRO A 36 15.35 -16.25 11.27
CA PRO A 36 14.97 -17.66 11.15
C PRO A 36 14.43 -18.28 12.43
N SER A 37 15.04 -17.96 13.59
CA SER A 37 14.58 -18.46 14.90
C SER A 37 13.19 -17.95 15.27
N VAL A 38 12.89 -16.67 15.00
CA VAL A 38 11.56 -16.07 15.21
C VAL A 38 10.54 -16.71 14.29
N SER A 39 10.85 -16.85 13.01
CA SER A 39 9.96 -17.50 12.04
C SER A 39 9.68 -18.97 12.40
N ALA A 40 10.68 -19.70 12.88
CA ALA A 40 10.52 -21.08 13.34
C ALA A 40 9.66 -21.16 14.61
N ALA A 41 9.87 -20.24 15.57
CA ALA A 41 9.06 -20.16 16.78
C ALA A 41 7.58 -19.88 16.46
N ILE A 42 7.30 -18.99 15.50
CA ILE A 42 5.94 -18.71 15.03
C ILE A 42 5.31 -19.96 14.40
N MET A 43 6.05 -20.65 13.53
CA MET A 43 5.59 -21.91 12.92
C MET A 43 5.22 -22.94 13.99
N VAL A 44 6.13 -23.20 14.93
CA VAL A 44 5.88 -24.14 16.03
C VAL A 44 4.69 -23.70 16.87
N GLY A 45 4.58 -22.41 17.20
CA GLY A 45 3.46 -21.86 17.96
C GLY A 45 2.12 -22.08 17.28
N VAL A 46 2.02 -21.81 15.97
CA VAL A 46 0.79 -22.03 15.17
C VAL A 46 0.45 -23.52 15.10
N LEU A 47 1.43 -24.39 14.88
CA LEU A 47 1.23 -25.84 14.82
C LEU A 47 0.78 -26.39 16.18
N VAL A 48 1.45 -26.04 17.26
CA VAL A 48 1.09 -26.45 18.63
C VAL A 48 -0.30 -25.95 18.98
N PHE A 49 -0.62 -24.69 18.71
CA PHE A 49 -1.96 -24.14 18.94
C PHE A 49 -3.04 -24.91 18.16
N SER A 50 -2.75 -25.28 16.91
CA SER A 50 -3.68 -26.06 16.06
C SER A 50 -3.87 -27.48 16.59
N VAL A 51 -2.77 -28.19 16.89
CA VAL A 51 -2.80 -29.58 17.39
C VAL A 51 -3.46 -29.67 18.76
N LEU A 52 -3.10 -28.81 19.71
CA LEU A 52 -3.73 -28.77 21.03
C LEU A 52 -5.23 -28.44 20.90
N GLY A 53 -5.58 -27.53 20.00
CA GLY A 53 -6.96 -27.25 19.62
C GLY A 53 -7.77 -28.48 19.28
N LEU A 54 -7.21 -29.32 18.39
CA LEU A 54 -7.85 -30.54 17.92
C LEU A 54 -7.92 -31.62 19.01
N ILE A 55 -6.81 -31.87 19.71
CA ILE A 55 -6.73 -32.90 20.77
C ILE A 55 -7.70 -32.57 21.91
N PHE A 56 -7.74 -31.31 22.34
CA PHE A 56 -8.52 -30.88 23.49
C PHE A 56 -9.91 -30.34 23.12
N TYR A 57 -10.31 -30.34 21.84
CA TYR A 57 -11.56 -29.74 21.35
C TYR A 57 -12.79 -30.15 22.16
N LYS A 58 -12.93 -31.45 22.44
CA LYS A 58 -14.06 -32.00 23.22
C LYS A 58 -14.05 -31.54 24.68
N LYS A 59 -12.87 -31.25 25.24
CA LYS A 59 -12.68 -30.76 26.62
C LYS A 59 -12.79 -29.23 26.74
N MET A 60 -12.70 -28.50 25.63
CA MET A 60 -12.87 -27.05 25.61
C MET A 60 -14.31 -26.65 25.89
N THR A 61 -14.49 -25.57 26.65
CA THR A 61 -15.79 -24.90 26.77
C THR A 61 -16.22 -24.32 25.42
N PRO A 62 -17.52 -24.12 25.15
CA PRO A 62 -17.98 -23.49 23.91
C PRO A 62 -17.28 -22.17 23.62
N TYR A 63 -17.00 -21.40 24.68
CA TYR A 63 -16.28 -20.14 24.60
C TYR A 63 -14.83 -20.28 24.11
N MET A 64 -14.07 -21.25 24.64
CA MET A 64 -12.70 -21.53 24.17
C MET A 64 -12.69 -22.06 22.74
N ARG A 65 -13.70 -22.84 22.35
CA ARG A 65 -13.86 -23.32 20.96
C ARG A 65 -14.04 -22.15 19.99
N LEU A 66 -14.81 -21.12 20.36
CA LEU A 66 -14.99 -19.92 19.53
C LEU A 66 -13.67 -19.15 19.34
N ILE A 67 -12.87 -18.98 20.40
CA ILE A 67 -11.55 -18.36 20.29
C ILE A 67 -10.66 -19.15 19.34
N HIS A 68 -10.57 -20.47 19.56
CA HIS A 68 -9.76 -21.35 18.72
C HIS A 68 -10.19 -21.33 17.26
N LEU A 69 -11.50 -21.43 17.00
CA LEU A 69 -12.08 -21.35 15.67
C LEU A 69 -11.71 -20.05 14.96
N ASN A 70 -11.79 -18.90 15.63
CA ASN A 70 -11.46 -17.62 15.01
C ASN A 70 -9.98 -17.52 14.62
N PHE A 71 -9.05 -17.95 15.50
CA PHE A 71 -7.63 -17.98 15.15
C PHE A 71 -7.31 -19.01 14.05
N ALA A 72 -8.01 -20.15 14.04
CA ALA A 72 -7.89 -21.15 12.97
C ALA A 72 -8.39 -20.59 11.63
N LEU A 73 -9.56 -19.94 11.61
CA LEU A 73 -10.11 -19.30 10.41
C LEU A 73 -9.22 -18.16 9.90
N PHE A 74 -8.70 -17.33 10.79
CA PHE A 74 -7.66 -16.35 10.42
C PHE A 74 -6.48 -17.03 9.73
N SER A 75 -5.96 -18.11 10.31
CA SER A 75 -4.80 -18.81 9.76
C SER A 75 -5.09 -19.41 8.38
N VAL A 76 -6.20 -20.12 8.24
CA VAL A 76 -6.62 -20.75 6.98
C VAL A 76 -6.83 -19.71 5.88
N LEU A 77 -7.53 -18.61 6.18
CA LEU A 77 -7.81 -17.56 5.20
C LEU A 77 -6.57 -16.74 4.85
N LEU A 78 -5.55 -16.73 5.72
CA LEU A 78 -4.28 -16.07 5.43
C LEU A 78 -3.36 -16.95 4.55
N VAL A 79 -3.49 -18.28 4.55
CA VAL A 79 -2.67 -19.19 3.72
C VAL A 79 -2.50 -18.73 2.27
N PRO A 80 -3.57 -18.42 1.49
CA PRO A 80 -3.41 -17.97 0.10
C PRO A 80 -2.66 -16.64 -0.01
N VAL A 81 -2.66 -15.83 1.05
CA VAL A 81 -2.00 -14.53 1.10
C VAL A 81 -0.50 -14.65 1.39
N LEU A 82 -0.10 -15.69 2.13
CA LEU A 82 1.30 -15.87 2.56
C LEU A 82 2.27 -16.14 1.40
N SER A 83 1.77 -16.54 0.22
CA SER A 83 2.58 -16.70 -0.98
C SER A 83 3.04 -15.36 -1.57
N PHE A 84 2.25 -14.30 -1.40
CA PHE A 84 2.56 -12.96 -1.93
C PHE A 84 3.69 -12.27 -1.16
N PHE A 85 4.35 -11.34 -1.84
CA PHE A 85 5.31 -10.45 -1.23
C PHE A 85 4.61 -9.51 -0.23
N PHE A 86 5.19 -9.41 0.97
CA PHE A 86 4.72 -8.47 2.00
C PHE A 86 5.57 -7.21 1.93
N SER A 87 5.01 -6.14 1.39
CA SER A 87 5.59 -4.81 1.36
C SER A 87 5.00 -3.96 2.48
N TRP A 88 5.81 -3.05 3.01
CA TRP A 88 5.42 -2.08 4.03
C TRP A 88 5.80 -0.64 3.68
N THR A 89 6.32 -0.45 2.46
CA THR A 89 6.80 0.83 1.93
C THR A 89 5.65 1.82 1.77
N LEU A 90 4.54 1.38 1.18
CA LEU A 90 3.38 2.23 0.92
C LEU A 90 2.26 1.93 1.92
N LEU A 91 1.46 2.96 2.21
CA LEU A 91 0.49 2.92 3.30
C LEU A 91 -0.61 1.87 3.12
N SER A 92 -1.21 1.77 1.93
CA SER A 92 -2.30 0.83 1.65
C SER A 92 -1.84 -0.45 0.97
N GLU A 93 -0.53 -0.66 0.86
CA GLU A 93 0.00 -1.83 0.19
C GLU A 93 -0.28 -3.09 1.00
N ASN A 94 -0.66 -4.14 0.29
CA ASN A 94 -1.14 -5.41 0.84
C ASN A 94 -2.40 -5.35 1.73
N ASP A 95 -3.04 -4.20 1.95
CA ASP A 95 -4.25 -4.11 2.81
C ASP A 95 -5.40 -4.98 2.28
N ARG A 96 -5.55 -5.05 0.95
CA ARG A 96 -6.56 -5.88 0.29
C ARG A 96 -6.50 -7.36 0.63
N TYR A 97 -5.31 -7.87 0.96
CA TYR A 97 -5.13 -9.28 1.25
C TYR A 97 -5.48 -9.63 2.70
N GLY A 98 -5.44 -8.65 3.61
CA GLY A 98 -5.68 -8.87 5.03
C GLY A 98 -7.12 -8.66 5.50
N TYR A 99 -8.01 -8.09 4.68
CA TYR A 99 -9.35 -7.66 5.12
C TYR A 99 -10.15 -8.79 5.81
N ILE A 100 -10.41 -9.88 5.10
CA ILE A 100 -11.24 -10.98 5.64
C ILE A 100 -10.51 -11.71 6.78
N PRO A 101 -9.22 -12.12 6.65
CA PRO A 101 -8.52 -12.75 7.77
C PRO A 101 -8.54 -11.88 9.04
N SER A 102 -8.29 -10.57 8.90
CA SER A 102 -8.20 -9.67 10.05
C SER A 102 -9.48 -9.61 10.88
N ALA A 103 -10.66 -9.79 10.28
CA ALA A 103 -11.91 -9.84 11.01
C ALA A 103 -11.93 -10.98 12.04
N PHE A 104 -11.55 -12.19 11.63
CA PHE A 104 -11.45 -13.35 12.52
C PHE A 104 -10.35 -13.16 13.58
N LEU A 105 -9.21 -12.57 13.21
CA LEU A 105 -8.15 -12.23 14.16
C LEU A 105 -8.67 -11.29 15.26
N MET A 106 -9.42 -10.25 14.89
CA MET A 106 -9.98 -9.29 15.83
C MET A 106 -11.02 -9.92 16.74
N ILE A 107 -11.97 -10.70 16.19
CA ILE A 107 -12.98 -11.40 16.99
C ILE A 107 -12.31 -12.34 17.99
N GLY A 108 -11.37 -13.19 17.54
CA GLY A 108 -10.63 -14.11 18.39
C GLY A 108 -9.85 -13.39 19.50
N THR A 109 -9.21 -12.27 19.16
CA THR A 109 -8.44 -11.45 20.11
C THR A 109 -9.33 -10.83 21.18
N PHE A 110 -10.45 -10.20 20.80
CA PHE A 110 -11.34 -9.55 21.77
C PHE A 110 -12.10 -10.56 22.64
N LEU A 111 -12.44 -11.74 22.09
CA LEU A 111 -12.92 -12.85 22.90
C LEU A 111 -11.85 -13.26 23.94
N ALA A 112 -10.60 -13.50 23.51
CA ALA A 112 -9.52 -13.82 24.44
C ALA A 112 -9.31 -12.74 25.52
N LEU A 113 -9.31 -11.47 25.14
CA LEU A 113 -9.17 -10.34 26.07
C LEU A 113 -10.33 -10.21 27.06
N SER A 114 -11.54 -10.62 26.69
CA SER A 114 -12.69 -10.54 27.60
C SER A 114 -12.62 -11.53 28.79
N ARG A 115 -11.60 -12.39 28.81
CA ARG A 115 -11.27 -13.24 29.97
C ARG A 115 -10.56 -12.47 31.09
N LEU A 116 -10.05 -11.27 30.79
CA LEU A 116 -9.47 -10.37 31.78
C LEU A 116 -10.55 -9.81 32.72
N PRO A 117 -10.17 -9.25 33.89
CA PRO A 117 -11.11 -8.52 34.73
C PRO A 117 -11.87 -7.45 33.92
N LYS A 118 -13.18 -7.31 34.17
CA LYS A 118 -14.09 -6.47 33.35
C LYS A 118 -13.55 -5.05 33.15
N ALA A 119 -13.04 -4.42 34.21
CA ALA A 119 -12.48 -3.08 34.14
C ALA A 119 -11.30 -2.99 33.16
N LEU A 120 -10.39 -3.96 33.19
CA LEU A 120 -9.23 -4.01 32.30
C LEU A 120 -9.65 -4.29 30.85
N PHE A 121 -10.57 -5.23 30.64
CA PHE A 121 -11.12 -5.50 29.30
C PHE A 121 -11.77 -4.26 28.69
N TYR A 122 -12.62 -3.56 29.44
CA TYR A 122 -13.27 -2.33 28.96
C TYR A 122 -12.26 -1.23 28.70
N ALA A 123 -11.28 -1.02 29.60
CA ALA A 123 -10.23 -0.02 29.41
C ALA A 123 -9.43 -0.28 28.11
N ILE A 124 -8.94 -1.51 27.92
CA ILE A 124 -8.20 -1.90 26.70
C ILE A 124 -9.09 -1.72 25.46
N SER A 125 -10.35 -2.15 25.54
CA SER A 125 -11.26 -2.08 24.39
C SER A 125 -11.59 -0.64 23.99
N VAL A 126 -11.82 0.24 24.96
CA VAL A 126 -12.08 1.67 24.70
C VAL A 126 -10.85 2.33 24.10
N VAL A 127 -9.65 2.11 24.67
CA VAL A 127 -8.41 2.67 24.12
C VAL A 127 -8.17 2.17 22.70
N TYR A 128 -8.32 0.86 22.47
CA TYR A 128 -8.15 0.28 21.14
C TYR A 128 -9.15 0.84 20.13
N LEU A 129 -10.43 0.97 20.51
CA LEU A 129 -11.46 1.53 19.65
C LEU A 129 -11.17 2.99 19.30
N LEU A 130 -10.86 3.83 20.30
CA LEU A 130 -10.54 5.25 20.06
C LEU A 130 -9.32 5.41 19.15
N PHE A 131 -8.27 4.63 19.39
CA PHE A 131 -7.06 4.67 18.57
C PHE A 131 -7.32 4.17 17.14
N SER A 132 -8.07 3.08 16.99
CA SER A 132 -8.50 2.55 15.69
C SER A 132 -9.34 3.58 14.91
N SER A 133 -10.32 4.20 15.56
CA SER A 133 -11.16 5.24 14.97
C SER A 133 -10.34 6.46 14.54
N TYR A 134 -9.40 6.91 15.37
CA TYR A 134 -8.50 8.01 15.00
C TYR A 134 -7.68 7.67 13.74
N LEU A 135 -7.08 6.48 13.68
CA LEU A 135 -6.30 6.04 12.53
C LEU A 135 -7.15 5.83 11.28
N LEU A 136 -8.39 5.35 11.43
CA LEU A 136 -9.35 5.24 10.35
C LEU A 136 -9.67 6.62 9.76
N ILE A 137 -10.03 7.59 10.61
CA ILE A 137 -10.32 8.98 10.18
C ILE A 137 -9.10 9.57 9.47
N LYS A 138 -7.89 9.40 10.05
CA LYS A 138 -6.64 9.85 9.44
C LYS A 138 -6.43 9.25 8.05
N THR A 139 -6.66 7.95 7.89
CA THR A 139 -6.49 7.24 6.61
C THR A 139 -7.52 7.67 5.58
N ASN A 140 -8.79 7.80 5.97
CA ASN A 140 -9.86 8.28 5.08
C ASN A 140 -9.60 9.70 4.58
N ARG A 141 -9.05 10.59 5.43
CA ARG A 141 -8.62 11.93 4.99
C ARG A 141 -7.52 11.90 3.94
N ILE A 142 -6.62 10.90 3.98
CA ILE A 142 -5.58 10.73 2.96
C ILE A 142 -6.22 10.26 1.65
N TRP A 143 -7.10 9.25 1.70
CA TRP A 143 -7.86 8.79 0.53
C TRP A 143 -8.65 9.91 -0.14
N TRP A 144 -9.39 10.71 0.64
CA TRP A 144 -10.18 11.81 0.09
C TRP A 144 -9.32 12.88 -0.62
N LYS A 145 -8.14 13.18 -0.06
CA LYS A 145 -7.19 14.09 -0.71
C LYS A 145 -6.61 13.48 -2.00
N SER A 146 -6.30 12.18 -1.99
CA SER A 146 -5.87 11.43 -3.18
C SER A 146 -6.93 11.50 -4.28
N GLU A 147 -8.18 11.19 -3.94
CA GLU A 147 -9.32 11.24 -4.85
C GLU A 147 -9.55 12.64 -5.43
N ARG A 148 -9.38 13.70 -4.62
CA ARG A 148 -9.47 15.08 -5.12
C ARG A 148 -8.42 15.37 -6.20
N VAL A 149 -7.17 14.95 -5.98
CA VAL A 149 -6.10 15.13 -6.98
C VAL A 149 -6.45 14.38 -8.26
N ILE A 150 -6.85 13.11 -8.15
CA ILE A 150 -7.29 12.29 -9.29
C ILE A 150 -8.39 13.01 -10.07
N ASN A 151 -9.46 13.41 -9.37
CA ASN A 151 -10.60 14.09 -9.99
C ASN A 151 -10.20 15.39 -10.70
N ASN A 152 -9.29 16.17 -10.12
CA ASN A 152 -8.78 17.38 -10.74
C ASN A 152 -7.99 17.06 -12.02
N CYS A 153 -7.04 16.12 -11.97
CA CYS A 153 -6.27 15.71 -13.14
C CYS A 153 -7.18 15.27 -14.31
N LEU A 154 -8.19 14.45 -14.00
CA LEU A 154 -9.14 13.95 -15.00
C LEU A 154 -10.08 15.04 -15.53
N ALA A 155 -10.49 15.99 -14.69
CA ALA A 155 -11.38 17.08 -15.07
C ALA A 155 -10.69 18.15 -15.93
N THR A 156 -9.39 18.36 -15.75
CA THR A 156 -8.62 19.40 -16.47
C THR A 156 -7.99 18.91 -17.79
N PHE A 157 -8.19 17.64 -18.16
CA PHE A 157 -7.65 17.11 -19.41
C PHE A 157 -8.28 17.80 -20.63
N ARG A 158 -7.43 18.36 -21.49
CA ARG A 158 -7.84 19.22 -22.63
C ARG A 158 -7.33 18.78 -24.00
N TRP A 159 -6.44 17.80 -24.06
CA TRP A 159 -5.76 17.41 -25.31
C TRP A 159 -6.53 16.32 -26.07
N TRP A 160 -7.83 16.53 -26.28
CA TRP A 160 -8.73 15.51 -26.87
C TRP A 160 -8.47 15.21 -28.35
N ASP A 161 -7.91 16.16 -29.07
CA ASP A 161 -7.71 16.10 -30.52
C ASP A 161 -6.22 16.14 -30.91
N ALA A 162 -5.32 15.94 -29.94
CA ALA A 162 -3.91 15.71 -30.24
C ALA A 162 -3.69 14.30 -30.81
N ASP A 163 -2.61 14.10 -31.57
CA ASP A 163 -2.20 12.77 -32.02
C ASP A 163 -1.50 12.00 -30.88
N GLU A 164 -0.61 12.70 -30.16
CA GLU A 164 0.17 12.13 -29.04
C GLU A 164 0.24 13.12 -27.88
N VAL A 165 0.25 12.59 -26.65
CA VAL A 165 0.35 13.37 -25.41
C VAL A 165 1.36 12.72 -24.49
N PHE A 166 2.48 13.40 -24.24
CA PHE A 166 3.48 13.00 -23.26
C PHE A 166 3.18 13.62 -21.89
N VAL A 167 2.72 12.80 -20.95
CA VAL A 167 2.51 13.22 -19.57
C VAL A 167 3.82 13.09 -18.82
N LEU A 168 4.49 14.23 -18.65
CA LEU A 168 5.82 14.31 -18.05
C LEU A 168 5.86 13.80 -16.60
N SER A 169 4.77 14.01 -15.84
CA SER A 169 4.69 13.61 -14.44
C SER A 169 3.25 13.31 -14.00
N ALA A 170 2.87 12.04 -14.02
CA ALA A 170 1.59 11.62 -13.45
C ALA A 170 1.73 11.35 -11.93
N PRO A 171 0.73 11.68 -11.11
CA PRO A 171 0.74 11.28 -9.70
C PRO A 171 0.62 9.75 -9.54
N ASP A 172 1.65 9.08 -8.99
CA ASP A 172 1.64 7.62 -8.73
C ASP A 172 0.86 7.28 -7.46
N ASN A 173 1.17 7.97 -6.36
CA ASN A 173 0.52 7.75 -5.07
C ASN A 173 0.53 9.00 -4.18
N TYR A 174 -0.49 9.17 -3.35
CA TYR A 174 -0.56 10.25 -2.36
C TYR A 174 -0.31 9.65 -0.98
N ARG A 175 0.87 9.90 -0.41
CA ARG A 175 1.32 9.33 0.88
C ARG A 175 1.14 7.81 0.95
N GLY A 176 1.43 7.12 -0.14
CA GLY A 176 1.32 5.66 -0.25
C GLY A 176 -0.08 5.13 -0.55
N ILE A 177 -1.06 5.99 -0.84
CA ILE A 177 -2.36 5.62 -1.42
C ILE A 177 -2.25 5.69 -2.94
N PRO A 178 -2.53 4.60 -3.68
CA PRO A 178 -2.36 4.58 -5.14
C PRO A 178 -3.28 5.60 -5.83
N MET A 179 -2.74 6.23 -6.88
CA MET A 179 -3.44 7.12 -7.81
C MET A 179 -3.36 6.54 -9.22
N PHE A 180 -2.65 7.19 -10.15
CA PHE A 180 -2.51 6.73 -11.55
C PHE A 180 -1.38 5.72 -11.72
N ARG A 181 -1.08 4.91 -10.69
CA ARG A 181 -0.06 3.89 -10.78
C ARG A 181 -0.38 2.94 -11.93
N SER A 182 0.50 2.88 -12.92
CA SER A 182 0.31 2.02 -14.08
C SER A 182 1.14 0.75 -14.01
N ASP A 183 0.68 -0.28 -14.71
CA ASP A 183 1.53 -1.41 -15.07
C ASP A 183 2.17 -1.15 -16.45
N TRP A 184 2.91 -2.12 -16.98
CA TRP A 184 3.86 -1.89 -18.08
C TRP A 184 3.20 -1.56 -19.44
N VAL A 185 1.87 -1.65 -19.55
CA VAL A 185 1.15 -1.82 -20.83
C VAL A 185 0.26 -0.63 -21.18
N SER A 186 -0.39 0.02 -20.21
CA SER A 186 -1.32 1.12 -20.45
C SER A 186 -1.08 2.31 -19.53
N SER A 187 -1.49 3.51 -19.98
CA SER A 187 -1.56 4.67 -19.10
C SER A 187 -2.82 4.58 -18.24
N THR A 188 -2.66 4.44 -16.93
CA THR A 188 -3.80 4.47 -15.99
C THR A 188 -4.46 5.85 -15.95
N LEU A 189 -3.72 6.91 -16.28
CA LEU A 189 -4.31 8.22 -16.47
C LEU A 189 -5.24 8.24 -17.69
N ALA A 190 -4.83 7.65 -18.81
CA ALA A 190 -5.67 7.51 -20.00
C ALA A 190 -6.95 6.72 -19.67
N GLU A 191 -6.83 5.56 -19.03
CA GLU A 191 -7.98 4.76 -18.59
C GLU A 191 -8.92 5.56 -17.67
N GLY A 192 -8.35 6.33 -16.74
CA GLY A 192 -9.13 7.22 -15.87
C GLY A 192 -9.88 8.30 -16.63
N ILE A 193 -9.27 8.90 -17.65
CA ILE A 193 -9.90 9.92 -18.51
C ILE A 193 -11.04 9.28 -19.30
N GLU A 194 -10.79 8.15 -19.96
CA GLU A 194 -11.80 7.45 -20.76
C GLU A 194 -12.99 7.02 -19.92
N SER A 195 -12.73 6.46 -18.73
CA SER A 195 -13.75 6.02 -17.78
C SER A 195 -14.59 7.19 -17.25
N ARG A 196 -13.95 8.32 -16.89
CA ARG A 196 -14.66 9.49 -16.37
C ARG A 196 -15.57 10.12 -17.43
N HIS A 197 -15.08 10.27 -18.65
CA HIS A 197 -15.78 10.99 -19.72
C HIS A 197 -16.62 10.08 -20.61
N GLN A 198 -16.59 8.75 -20.38
CA GLN A 198 -17.31 7.74 -21.16
C GLN A 198 -17.00 7.85 -22.66
N ARG A 199 -15.75 8.19 -23.00
CA ARG A 199 -15.29 8.48 -24.36
C ARG A 199 -13.86 7.99 -24.52
N LYS A 200 -13.59 7.27 -25.61
CA LYS A 200 -12.23 6.86 -25.97
C LYS A 200 -11.35 8.07 -26.31
N LEU A 201 -10.11 8.03 -25.86
CA LEU A 201 -9.10 8.99 -26.24
C LEU A 201 -8.68 8.73 -27.69
N LYS A 202 -8.72 9.78 -28.51
CA LYS A 202 -8.03 9.80 -29.81
C LYS A 202 -6.51 9.80 -29.64
N PRO A 203 -5.91 10.66 -28.78
CA PRO A 203 -4.46 10.68 -28.65
C PRO A 203 -3.94 9.39 -28.05
N ARG A 204 -2.73 9.01 -28.47
CA ARG A 204 -1.91 8.07 -27.68
C ARG A 204 -1.28 8.82 -26.51
N LEU A 205 -1.57 8.38 -25.30
CA LEU A 205 -1.08 9.02 -24.08
C LEU A 205 0.05 8.21 -23.45
N TYR A 206 1.18 8.87 -23.23
CA TYR A 206 2.39 8.29 -22.65
C TYR A 206 2.62 8.86 -21.26
N ASP A 207 2.48 8.04 -20.23
CA ASP A 207 2.95 8.40 -18.88
C ASP A 207 4.47 8.26 -18.86
N VAL A 208 5.19 9.37 -19.10
CA VAL A 208 6.65 9.40 -19.19
C VAL A 208 7.25 9.01 -17.85
N MET A 209 6.92 9.78 -16.80
CA MET A 209 7.33 9.54 -15.43
C MET A 209 6.16 9.75 -14.48
N GLN A 210 6.29 9.21 -13.28
CA GLN A 210 5.32 9.38 -12.21
C GLN A 210 6.04 9.82 -10.93
N TYR A 211 5.31 10.27 -9.92
CA TYR A 211 5.93 10.64 -8.64
C TYR A 211 4.96 10.43 -7.47
N ASN A 212 5.49 10.22 -6.26
CA ASN A 212 4.66 10.24 -5.07
C ASN A 212 4.38 11.68 -4.64
N MET A 213 3.22 11.95 -4.07
CA MET A 213 2.84 13.23 -3.49
C MET A 213 2.79 13.13 -1.96
N THR A 214 3.30 14.16 -1.29
CA THR A 214 3.23 14.36 0.17
C THR A 214 2.12 15.34 0.56
N THR A 215 1.90 16.36 -0.27
CA THR A 215 0.77 17.29 -0.19
C THR A 215 0.00 17.33 -1.52
N PRO A 216 -1.29 17.71 -1.54
CA PRO A 216 -2.04 17.84 -2.79
C PRO A 216 -1.56 18.97 -3.71
N ALA A 217 -0.70 19.87 -3.22
CA ALA A 217 -0.12 20.97 -3.98
C ALA A 217 1.25 20.61 -4.58
N ASP A 218 1.75 19.41 -4.30
CA ASP A 218 3.00 18.93 -4.86
C ASP A 218 2.93 18.94 -6.39
N GLY A 219 4.04 19.25 -7.03
CA GLY A 219 4.11 19.31 -8.47
C GLY A 219 5.53 19.24 -8.99
N VAL A 220 5.65 19.52 -10.28
CA VAL A 220 6.92 19.57 -11.00
C VAL A 220 7.11 20.94 -11.65
N ASN A 221 8.35 21.29 -11.88
CA ASN A 221 8.76 22.41 -12.71
C ASN A 221 9.44 21.86 -13.96
N VAL A 222 9.09 22.43 -15.11
CA VAL A 222 9.59 22.01 -16.42
C VAL A 222 10.35 23.18 -17.03
N ILE A 223 11.61 22.92 -17.39
CA ILE A 223 12.46 23.85 -18.11
C ILE A 223 12.67 23.27 -19.51
N VAL A 224 12.42 24.07 -20.53
CA VAL A 224 12.71 23.72 -21.93
C VAL A 224 14.15 24.16 -22.20
N GLU A 225 15.08 23.22 -22.33
CA GLU A 225 16.48 23.54 -22.67
C GLU A 225 16.66 23.69 -24.19
N SER A 226 15.90 22.93 -24.98
CA SER A 226 15.84 23.02 -26.44
C SER A 226 14.51 22.45 -26.96
N ASP A 227 14.31 22.51 -28.28
CA ASP A 227 13.11 21.96 -28.94
C ASP A 227 12.88 20.46 -28.67
N SER A 228 13.93 19.71 -28.30
CA SER A 228 13.87 18.28 -28.03
C SER A 228 14.19 17.90 -26.59
N VAL A 229 14.64 18.84 -25.75
CA VAL A 229 15.15 18.56 -24.39
C VAL A 229 14.30 19.28 -23.35
N LEU A 230 13.63 18.50 -22.50
CA LEU A 230 12.90 18.99 -21.34
C LEU A 230 13.57 18.53 -20.05
N VAL A 231 13.80 19.46 -19.13
CA VAL A 231 14.29 19.17 -17.78
C VAL A 231 13.12 19.29 -16.80
N VAL A 232 12.80 18.16 -16.17
CA VAL A 232 11.68 18.06 -15.22
C VAL A 232 12.22 17.90 -13.82
N THR A 233 11.79 18.76 -12.91
CA THR A 233 12.23 18.80 -11.52
C THR A 233 11.06 18.78 -10.54
N LEU A 234 11.25 18.19 -9.36
CA LEU A 234 10.23 18.19 -8.30
C LEU A 234 10.29 19.53 -7.54
N ASN A 235 9.15 20.17 -7.31
CA ASN A 235 9.11 21.49 -6.66
C ASN A 235 9.37 21.43 -5.15
N GLN A 236 9.34 20.24 -4.56
CA GLN A 236 9.39 20.06 -3.11
C GLN A 236 10.13 18.78 -2.70
N TRP A 237 10.55 18.75 -1.43
CA TRP A 237 11.26 17.63 -0.83
C TRP A 237 10.30 16.54 -0.34
N GLY A 238 10.77 15.29 -0.29
CA GLY A 238 9.99 14.13 0.15
C GLY A 238 9.19 13.45 -0.97
N ASN A 239 9.42 13.87 -2.21
CA ASN A 239 8.99 13.17 -3.41
C ASN A 239 10.16 12.41 -4.02
N TRP A 240 9.81 11.37 -4.75
CA TRP A 240 10.68 10.51 -5.53
C TRP A 240 10.00 10.27 -6.86
N TRP A 241 10.82 10.06 -7.87
CA TRP A 241 10.37 9.62 -9.17
C TRP A 241 10.01 8.15 -9.14
N PHE A 242 8.85 7.84 -9.70
CA PHE A 242 8.29 6.52 -9.87
C PHE A 242 8.11 6.20 -11.34
N LYS A 243 8.27 4.92 -11.67
CA LYS A 243 7.85 4.36 -12.94
C LYS A 243 7.25 3.00 -12.61
N LYS A 244 5.97 2.81 -12.92
CA LYS A 244 5.29 1.52 -12.79
C LYS A 244 5.25 1.01 -11.34
N GLY A 245 4.96 1.91 -10.41
CA GLY A 245 4.86 1.62 -8.99
C GLY A 245 6.16 1.32 -8.26
N ILE A 246 7.31 1.39 -8.94
CA ILE A 246 8.65 1.27 -8.35
C ILE A 246 9.45 2.56 -8.57
N GLY A 247 10.54 2.74 -7.81
CA GLY A 247 11.44 3.87 -7.99
C GLY A 247 12.00 3.91 -9.42
N ALA A 248 12.04 5.10 -10.01
CA ALA A 248 12.44 5.27 -11.41
C ALA A 248 13.96 5.33 -11.59
N THR A 249 14.41 4.83 -12.75
CA THR A 249 15.78 4.94 -13.26
C THR A 249 15.74 5.53 -14.68
N SER A 250 16.89 5.88 -15.24
CA SER A 250 16.99 6.23 -16.66
C SER A 250 16.51 5.07 -17.55
N PHE A 251 15.88 5.39 -18.68
CA PHE A 251 15.45 4.40 -19.67
C PHE A 251 15.27 5.06 -21.04
N ASP A 252 15.23 4.22 -22.07
CA ASP A 252 15.01 4.62 -23.46
C ASP A 252 13.79 3.89 -24.03
N THR A 253 13.08 4.57 -24.93
CA THR A 253 11.97 4.04 -25.73
C THR A 253 12.18 4.45 -27.18
N PRO A 254 11.46 3.86 -28.15
CA PRO A 254 11.53 4.31 -29.54
C PRO A 254 11.14 5.79 -29.72
N ASP A 255 10.25 6.30 -28.86
CA ASP A 255 9.64 7.63 -29.00
C ASP A 255 10.40 8.70 -28.18
N PHE A 256 11.05 8.32 -27.07
CA PHE A 256 11.76 9.24 -26.18
C PHE A 256 12.77 8.55 -25.24
N SER A 257 13.70 9.35 -24.70
CA SER A 257 14.68 8.92 -23.69
C SER A 257 14.55 9.72 -22.39
N VAL A 258 14.65 9.05 -21.24
CA VAL A 258 14.68 9.69 -19.92
C VAL A 258 16.05 9.46 -19.27
N LYS A 259 16.76 10.54 -18.95
CA LYS A 259 18.01 10.52 -18.20
C LYS A 259 17.83 11.11 -16.80
N MET A 260 18.04 10.28 -15.78
CA MET A 260 18.04 10.70 -14.39
C MET A 260 19.40 11.28 -14.01
N ILE A 261 19.46 12.59 -13.74
CA ILE A 261 20.71 13.29 -13.34
C ILE A 261 20.86 13.29 -11.81
N SER A 262 19.76 13.09 -11.08
CA SER A 262 19.80 12.72 -9.67
C SER A 262 18.61 11.82 -9.34
N THR A 263 18.78 10.91 -8.38
CA THR A 263 17.70 10.05 -7.88
C THR A 263 16.59 10.82 -7.16
N VAL A 264 16.80 12.11 -6.88
CA VAL A 264 15.91 12.91 -6.01
C VAL A 264 15.15 14.00 -6.76
N ALA A 265 15.62 14.51 -7.90
CA ALA A 265 15.03 15.77 -8.37
C ALA A 265 15.12 16.11 -9.86
N VAL A 266 15.78 15.34 -10.74
CA VAL A 266 15.96 15.78 -12.14
C VAL A 266 15.87 14.62 -13.12
N GLY A 267 14.88 14.67 -14.01
CA GLY A 267 14.78 13.85 -15.21
C GLY A 267 14.90 14.72 -16.46
N VAL A 268 15.76 14.33 -17.40
CA VAL A 268 15.86 14.96 -18.73
C VAL A 268 15.16 14.07 -19.73
N LEU A 269 14.17 14.62 -20.43
CA LEU A 269 13.43 13.95 -21.50
C LEU A 269 13.97 14.43 -22.85
N ASN A 270 14.38 13.50 -23.70
CA ASN A 270 14.66 13.75 -25.11
C ASN A 270 13.51 13.19 -25.94
N LEU A 271 12.82 14.05 -26.70
CA LEU A 271 11.83 13.63 -27.70
C LEU A 271 12.52 13.53 -29.07
N PHE A 272 12.24 12.47 -29.83
CA PHE A 272 12.80 12.24 -31.17
C PHE A 272 11.79 12.54 -32.28
#